data_AF-A0A7C2UI32-F1
#
_entry.id   AF-A0A7C2UI32-F1
#
_cell.length_a   1.000
_cell.length_b   1.000
_cell.length_c   1.000
_cell.angle_alpha   90.00
_cell.angle_beta   90.00
_cell.angle_gamma   90.00
#
_symmetry.space_group_name_H-M   'P 1'
#
loop_
_entity.id
_entity.type
_entity.pdbx_description
1 polymer ?
#
loop_
_entity_poly.entity_id
_entity_poly.type
_entity_poly.pdbx_seq_one_letter_code
_entity_poly.pdbx_strand_id
1 'polypeptide(L)'
;DVQQGVDLVNYATATGRDGYGTPIPPETGTAQIGVAEPALALEKEIIDVVRGGVSVWPAPFVLWGDVIAYQVTIRNVGLGTAYDVNFTDELPPGVAYDASGDGTYTVDNPPASGSLGIPDGATGLITPKMSATIAGGGTLVAVYCVRVTSEAVPGSWLTNQAVVTGRDGAGTPIPEFNPHTNDTYPDRDSTTIRVGAPALVTHKAYYCPPCDPCAPEPIECDPCPEEPIEVSVGSP
;
A
#
# COMPACT_ATOMS: atom_id res chain seq x y z
N ASP A 1 -24.22 -22.10 -0.28
CA ASP A 1 -24.23 -20.63 -0.38
C ASP A 1 -24.82 -20.18 -1.70
N VAL A 2 -25.46 -19.01 -1.68
CA VAL A 2 -26.26 -18.45 -2.79
C VAL A 2 -25.51 -17.24 -3.32
N GLN A 3 -25.39 -17.11 -4.65
CA GLN A 3 -24.68 -15.99 -5.25
C GLN A 3 -25.29 -14.63 -4.89
N GLN A 4 -24.46 -13.60 -4.81
CA GLN A 4 -24.89 -12.23 -4.58
C GLN A 4 -25.90 -11.79 -5.66
N GLY A 5 -26.94 -11.06 -5.25
CA GLY A 5 -27.98 -10.55 -6.14
C GLY A 5 -29.05 -11.57 -6.52
N VAL A 6 -29.02 -12.78 -5.96
CA VAL A 6 -30.12 -13.75 -6.10
C VAL A 6 -31.24 -13.40 -5.12
N ASP A 7 -32.46 -13.29 -5.64
CA ASP A 7 -33.67 -13.11 -4.82
C ASP A 7 -34.11 -14.45 -4.21
N LEU A 8 -34.10 -14.52 -2.88
CA LEU A 8 -34.81 -15.52 -2.12
C LEU A 8 -36.30 -15.15 -2.10
N VAL A 9 -37.11 -15.95 -2.78
CA VAL A 9 -38.56 -15.73 -2.88
C VAL A 9 -39.29 -16.63 -1.89
N ASN A 10 -40.04 -16.03 -0.97
CA ASN A 10 -40.98 -16.73 -0.10
C ASN A 10 -42.42 -16.58 -0.63
N TYR A 11 -43.15 -17.69 -0.71
CA TYR A 11 -44.54 -17.74 -1.18
C TYR A 11 -45.46 -18.04 -0.01
N ALA A 12 -46.50 -17.21 0.17
CA ALA A 12 -47.59 -17.48 1.09
C ALA A 12 -48.89 -17.60 0.31
N THR A 13 -49.63 -18.71 0.47
CA THR A 13 -50.93 -18.91 -0.18
C THR A 13 -52.03 -18.97 0.87
N ALA A 14 -53.00 -18.08 0.77
CA ALA A 14 -54.20 -18.09 1.58
C ALA A 14 -55.33 -18.84 0.84
N THR A 15 -55.99 -19.76 1.54
CA THR A 15 -57.19 -20.47 1.05
C THR A 15 -58.32 -20.30 2.06
N GLY A 16 -59.56 -20.21 1.58
CA GLY A 16 -60.72 -20.08 2.46
C GLY A 16 -61.97 -20.72 1.89
N ARG A 17 -63.03 -20.73 2.69
CA ARG A 17 -64.40 -21.03 2.22
C ARG A 17 -65.31 -19.89 2.66
N ASP A 18 -66.33 -19.59 1.87
CA ASP A 18 -67.36 -18.63 2.25
C ASP A 18 -68.30 -19.20 3.34
N GLY A 19 -69.27 -18.39 3.78
CA GLY A 19 -70.28 -18.79 4.78
C GLY A 19 -71.21 -19.93 4.35
N TYR A 20 -71.15 -20.36 3.09
CA TYR A 20 -71.89 -21.48 2.52
C TYR A 20 -71.01 -22.70 2.24
N GLY A 21 -69.71 -22.63 2.56
CA GLY A 21 -68.74 -23.70 2.37
C GLY A 21 -68.12 -23.76 0.97
N THR A 22 -68.39 -22.79 0.09
CA THR A 22 -67.80 -22.69 -1.25
C THR A 22 -66.32 -22.29 -1.13
N PRO A 23 -65.37 -22.99 -1.77
CA PRO A 23 -63.97 -22.58 -1.79
C PRO A 23 -63.79 -21.19 -2.41
N ILE A 24 -63.07 -20.32 -1.69
CA ILE A 24 -62.60 -19.02 -2.20
C ILE A 24 -61.33 -19.30 -3.02
N PRO A 25 -61.17 -18.70 -4.22
CA PRO A 25 -59.94 -18.82 -4.99
C PRO A 25 -58.71 -18.49 -4.14
N PRO A 26 -57.65 -19.30 -4.19
CA PRO A 26 -56.44 -19.02 -3.44
C PRO A 26 -55.82 -17.70 -3.88
N GLU A 27 -55.34 -16.93 -2.91
CA GLU A 27 -54.55 -15.72 -3.15
C GLU A 27 -53.11 -16.00 -2.71
N THR A 28 -52.14 -15.71 -3.58
CA THR A 28 -50.72 -15.89 -3.29
C THR A 28 -50.03 -14.54 -3.17
N GLY A 29 -49.37 -14.31 -2.03
CA GLY A 29 -48.45 -13.20 -1.82
C GLY A 29 -47.00 -13.69 -1.92
N THR A 30 -46.12 -12.84 -2.45
CA THR A 30 -44.68 -13.12 -2.54
C THR A 30 -43.89 -12.07 -1.78
N ALA A 31 -42.81 -12.49 -1.11
CA ALA A 31 -41.77 -11.61 -0.60
C ALA A 31 -40.42 -12.01 -1.20
N GLN A 32 -39.59 -11.04 -1.57
CA GLN A 32 -38.27 -11.25 -2.14
C GLN A 32 -37.20 -10.62 -1.23
N ILE A 33 -36.12 -11.35 -0.96
CA ILE A 33 -34.92 -10.87 -0.26
C ILE A 33 -33.70 -11.18 -1.11
N GLY A 34 -32.94 -10.16 -1.50
CA GLY A 34 -31.66 -10.34 -2.18
C GLY A 34 -30.56 -10.78 -1.22
N VAL A 35 -29.71 -11.72 -1.64
CA VAL A 35 -28.48 -12.08 -0.91
C VAL A 35 -27.39 -11.07 -1.24
N ALA A 36 -26.73 -10.53 -0.21
CA ALA A 36 -25.66 -9.56 -0.36
C ALA A 36 -24.40 -10.04 0.40
N GLU A 37 -23.33 -10.29 -0.34
CA GLU A 37 -22.03 -10.69 0.24
C GLU A 37 -20.98 -9.60 0.05
N PRO A 38 -20.09 -9.37 1.02
CA PRO A 38 -18.95 -8.47 0.84
C PRO A 38 -17.82 -9.15 0.05
N ALA A 39 -16.99 -8.34 -0.58
CA ALA A 39 -15.74 -8.74 -1.20
C ALA A 39 -14.78 -7.56 -1.12
N LEU A 40 -13.54 -7.79 -0.72
CA LEU A 40 -12.58 -6.72 -0.51
C LEU A 40 -11.59 -6.67 -1.68
N ALA A 41 -10.93 -5.52 -1.83
CA ALA A 41 -9.84 -5.33 -2.75
C ALA A 41 -8.93 -4.25 -2.17
N LEU A 42 -7.61 -4.44 -2.25
CA LEU A 42 -6.64 -3.50 -1.71
C LEU A 42 -5.73 -2.97 -2.84
N GLU A 43 -5.51 -1.66 -2.84
CA GLU A 43 -4.52 -0.97 -3.67
C GLU A 43 -3.55 -0.20 -2.77
N LYS A 44 -2.28 -0.17 -3.13
CA LYS A 44 -1.22 0.47 -2.36
C LYS A 44 -0.30 1.30 -3.23
N GLU A 45 -0.05 2.53 -2.82
CA GLU A 45 0.81 3.45 -3.57
C GLU A 45 1.68 4.34 -2.66
N ILE A 46 2.77 4.85 -3.23
CA ILE A 46 3.54 5.96 -2.66
C ILE A 46 2.91 7.25 -3.15
N ILE A 47 2.46 8.09 -2.22
CA ILE A 47 1.84 9.38 -2.54
C ILE A 47 2.81 10.54 -2.39
N ASP A 48 3.85 10.38 -1.57
CA ASP A 48 4.89 11.40 -1.40
C ASP A 48 6.20 10.81 -0.84
N VAL A 49 7.29 11.53 -1.08
CA VAL A 49 8.60 11.32 -0.44
C VAL A 49 9.09 12.69 0.01
N VAL A 50 9.34 12.84 1.30
CA VAL A 50 9.77 14.10 1.92
C VAL A 50 11.23 14.01 2.33
N ARG A 51 12.04 14.94 1.84
CA ARG A 51 13.46 15.09 2.18
C ARG A 51 13.70 16.46 2.80
N GLY A 52 14.17 16.49 4.05
CA GLY A 52 14.42 17.76 4.75
C GLY A 52 13.17 18.64 4.87
N GLY A 53 11.98 18.05 4.95
CA GLY A 53 10.70 18.76 5.03
C GLY A 53 10.12 19.22 3.70
N VAL A 54 10.72 18.84 2.57
CA VAL A 54 10.25 19.19 1.22
C VAL A 54 9.89 17.93 0.44
N SER A 55 8.71 17.94 -0.21
CA SER A 55 8.32 16.89 -1.15
C SER A 55 9.28 16.83 -2.33
N VAL A 56 9.77 15.63 -2.63
CA VAL A 56 10.63 15.33 -3.78
C VAL A 56 9.99 14.30 -4.72
N TRP A 57 8.70 14.01 -4.54
CA TRP A 57 7.96 13.04 -5.34
C TRP A 57 7.55 13.64 -6.70
N PRO A 58 7.65 12.89 -7.82
CA PRO A 58 8.20 11.54 -7.94
C PRO A 58 9.73 11.49 -7.80
N ALA A 59 10.22 10.57 -6.97
CA ALA A 59 11.64 10.35 -6.74
C ALA A 59 12.06 8.97 -7.28
N PRO A 60 13.15 8.88 -8.06
CA PRO A 60 13.65 7.59 -8.55
C PRO A 60 14.30 6.74 -7.44
N PHE A 61 14.64 7.36 -6.30
CA PHE A 61 15.22 6.71 -5.14
C PHE A 61 15.01 7.53 -3.86
N VAL A 62 15.15 6.86 -2.72
CA VAL A 62 15.15 7.43 -1.38
C VAL A 62 16.53 7.36 -0.73
N LEU A 63 16.81 8.27 0.18
CA LEU A 63 18.02 8.31 0.99
C LEU A 63 17.65 8.10 2.46
N TRP A 64 18.64 7.78 3.30
CA TRP A 64 18.44 7.71 4.74
C TRP A 64 17.88 9.02 5.29
N GLY A 65 16.89 8.92 6.17
CA GLY A 65 16.18 10.06 6.75
C GLY A 65 15.04 10.61 5.89
N ASP A 66 14.89 10.17 4.63
CA ASP A 66 13.69 10.48 3.86
C ASP A 66 12.47 9.85 4.52
N VAL A 67 11.32 10.53 4.42
CA VAL A 67 10.03 10.03 4.89
C VAL A 67 9.19 9.68 3.66
N ILE A 68 8.67 8.45 3.60
CA ILE A 68 7.82 7.95 2.51
C ILE A 68 6.38 7.93 3.04
N ALA A 69 5.46 8.59 2.34
CA ALA A 69 4.04 8.54 2.62
C ALA A 69 3.38 7.48 1.73
N TYR A 70 2.71 6.51 2.36
CA TYR A 70 1.93 5.48 1.68
C TYR A 70 0.44 5.77 1.80
N GLN A 71 -0.30 5.44 0.75
CA GLN A 71 -1.75 5.33 0.75
C GLN A 71 -2.15 3.87 0.52
N VAL A 72 -3.10 3.40 1.34
CA VAL A 72 -3.77 2.11 1.20
C VAL A 72 -5.25 2.40 0.94
N THR A 73 -5.75 1.97 -0.20
CA THR A 73 -7.16 2.09 -0.59
C THR A 73 -7.78 0.71 -0.54
N ILE A 74 -8.79 0.54 0.31
CA ILE A 74 -9.56 -0.70 0.44
C ILE A 74 -10.96 -0.44 -0.11
N ARG A 75 -11.42 -1.26 -1.04
CA ARG A 75 -12.77 -1.18 -1.61
C ARG A 75 -13.56 -2.40 -1.22
N ASN A 76 -14.82 -2.22 -0.83
CA ASN A 76 -15.77 -3.32 -0.78
C ASN A 76 -16.47 -3.43 -2.14
N VAL A 77 -15.96 -4.30 -3.01
CA VAL A 77 -16.48 -4.52 -4.36
C VAL A 77 -17.75 -5.38 -4.37
N GLY A 78 -18.12 -5.94 -3.23
CA GLY A 78 -19.41 -6.60 -3.01
C GLY A 78 -20.53 -5.62 -2.63
N LEU A 79 -21.75 -6.16 -2.52
CA LEU A 79 -22.98 -5.47 -2.09
C LEU A 79 -23.26 -5.67 -0.60
N GLY A 80 -22.71 -6.72 0.02
CA GLY A 80 -22.83 -6.98 1.45
C GLY A 80 -21.90 -6.08 2.24
N THR A 81 -22.27 -5.75 3.49
CA THR A 81 -21.41 -4.97 4.39
C THR A 81 -20.25 -5.83 4.89
N ALA A 82 -19.03 -5.30 4.81
CA ALA A 82 -17.84 -5.86 5.44
C ALA A 82 -17.66 -5.27 6.84
N TYR A 83 -17.43 -6.13 7.81
CA TYR A 83 -17.20 -5.80 9.22
C TYR A 83 -15.78 -6.18 9.63
N ASP A 84 -15.33 -5.65 10.77
CA ASP A 84 -14.00 -5.89 11.34
C ASP A 84 -12.88 -5.71 10.31
N VAL A 85 -13.06 -4.75 9.38
CA VAL A 85 -12.11 -4.52 8.30
C VAL A 85 -10.83 -3.92 8.87
N ASN A 86 -9.72 -4.58 8.58
CA ASN A 86 -8.40 -4.15 8.97
C ASN A 86 -7.37 -4.58 7.93
N PHE A 87 -6.24 -3.88 7.86
CA PHE A 87 -5.09 -4.34 7.08
C PHE A 87 -3.88 -4.60 7.96
N THR A 88 -2.95 -5.38 7.44
CA THR A 88 -1.58 -5.51 7.95
C THR A 88 -0.61 -5.09 6.87
N ASP A 89 0.55 -4.59 7.29
CA ASP A 89 1.62 -4.16 6.39
C ASP A 89 2.95 -4.73 6.83
N GLU A 90 3.65 -5.42 5.93
CA GLU A 90 5.01 -5.91 6.21
C GLU A 90 6.01 -4.86 5.75
N LEU A 91 6.47 -4.03 6.69
CA LEU A 91 7.48 -3.02 6.42
C LEU A 91 8.82 -3.68 6.05
N PRO A 92 9.43 -3.31 4.92
CA PRO A 92 10.72 -3.88 4.53
C PRO A 92 11.82 -3.49 5.54
N PRO A 93 12.87 -4.31 5.69
CA PRO A 93 14.05 -3.91 6.46
C PRO A 93 14.61 -2.57 5.96
N GLY A 94 15.03 -1.71 6.90
CA GLY A 94 15.52 -0.37 6.56
C GLY A 94 14.46 0.73 6.55
N VAL A 95 13.21 0.45 6.93
CA VAL A 95 12.24 1.49 7.27
C VAL A 95 11.62 1.25 8.64
N ALA A 96 11.16 2.33 9.27
CA ALA A 96 10.36 2.29 10.49
C ALA A 96 9.17 3.23 10.37
N TYR A 97 8.03 2.89 10.98
CA TYR A 97 6.87 3.77 11.03
C TYR A 97 7.24 5.13 11.62
N ASP A 98 6.77 6.21 10.99
CA ASP A 98 7.02 7.59 11.41
C ASP A 98 5.71 8.24 11.83
N ALA A 99 5.52 8.42 13.14
CA ALA A 99 4.31 9.00 13.69
C ALA A 99 4.19 10.51 13.48
N SER A 100 5.21 11.20 12.94
CA SER A 100 5.13 12.64 12.66
C SER A 100 4.07 13.00 11.60
N GLY A 101 3.63 12.01 10.82
CA GLY A 101 2.51 12.15 9.88
C GLY A 101 1.14 11.77 10.44
N ASP A 102 1.03 11.34 11.71
CA ASP A 102 -0.18 10.81 12.36
C ASP A 102 -1.03 9.93 11.43
N GLY A 103 -0.69 8.64 11.31
CA GLY A 103 -1.42 7.71 10.44
C GLY A 103 -2.93 7.71 10.72
N THR A 104 -3.72 7.92 9.66
CA THR A 104 -5.19 8.04 9.72
C THR A 104 -5.87 7.18 8.68
N TYR A 105 -7.17 6.95 8.88
CA TYR A 105 -8.05 6.37 7.87
C TYR A 105 -9.38 7.11 7.82
N THR A 106 -10.03 7.00 6.66
CA THR A 106 -11.41 7.46 6.42
C THR A 106 -12.18 6.37 5.69
N VAL A 107 -13.48 6.27 5.96
CA VAL A 107 -14.43 5.42 5.25
C VAL A 107 -15.52 6.34 4.71
N ASP A 108 -15.93 6.14 3.45
CA ASP A 108 -16.97 6.95 2.82
C ASP A 108 -18.39 6.47 3.18
N ASN A 109 -18.58 5.17 3.39
CA ASN A 109 -19.87 4.54 3.57
C ASN A 109 -19.81 3.29 4.49
N PRO A 110 -20.41 3.34 5.69
CA PRO A 110 -20.88 4.55 6.36
C PRO A 110 -19.71 5.50 6.68
N PRO A 111 -19.90 6.84 6.67
CA PRO A 111 -18.83 7.78 6.98
C PRO A 111 -18.20 7.52 8.36
N ALA A 112 -16.89 7.28 8.38
CA ALA A 112 -16.12 7.08 9.60
C ALA A 112 -14.67 7.54 9.39
N SER A 113 -13.96 7.82 10.48
CA SER A 113 -12.54 8.16 10.43
C SER A 113 -11.88 7.87 11.77
N GLY A 114 -10.58 7.62 11.76
CA GLY A 114 -9.82 7.43 12.99
C GLY A 114 -8.31 7.43 12.76
N SER A 115 -7.57 7.20 13.84
CA SER A 115 -6.13 6.96 13.79
C SER A 115 -5.86 5.46 13.56
N LEU A 116 -4.75 5.16 12.89
CA LEU A 116 -4.26 3.79 12.73
C LEU A 116 -3.71 3.21 14.04
N GLY A 117 -3.34 4.05 15.01
CA GLY A 117 -2.86 3.59 16.33
C GLY A 117 -1.57 2.76 16.28
N ILE A 118 -0.74 2.97 15.26
CA ILE A 118 0.57 2.34 15.10
C ILE A 118 1.60 3.12 15.94
N PRO A 119 2.40 2.45 16.80
CA PRO A 119 3.43 3.11 17.58
C PRO A 119 4.56 3.69 16.71
N ASP A 120 5.11 4.83 17.12
CA ASP A 120 6.29 5.41 16.48
C ASP A 120 7.48 4.45 16.51
N GLY A 121 8.22 4.37 15.41
CA GLY A 121 9.37 3.47 15.26
C GLY A 121 9.03 1.99 15.09
N ALA A 122 7.76 1.61 14.89
CA ALA A 122 7.39 0.23 14.59
C ALA A 122 8.08 -0.29 13.32
N THR A 123 8.53 -1.54 13.33
CA THR A 123 9.23 -2.20 12.21
C THR A 123 8.61 -3.58 11.94
N GLY A 124 8.89 -4.16 10.77
CA GLY A 124 8.31 -5.44 10.36
C GLY A 124 6.80 -5.34 10.17
N LEU A 125 6.05 -6.32 10.70
CA LEU A 125 4.59 -6.36 10.56
C LEU A 125 3.92 -5.29 11.43
N ILE A 126 3.27 -4.31 10.80
CA ILE A 126 2.39 -3.34 11.46
C ILE A 126 0.92 -3.75 11.33
N THR A 127 0.16 -3.55 12.40
CA THR A 127 -1.28 -3.84 12.46
C THR A 127 -2.03 -2.62 12.96
N PRO A 128 -2.57 -1.79 12.06
CA PRO A 128 -3.54 -0.75 12.40
C PRO A 128 -4.67 -1.24 13.32
N LYS A 129 -5.22 -0.35 14.14
CA LYS A 129 -6.33 -0.62 15.07
C LYS A 129 -7.62 0.05 14.64
N MET A 130 -8.07 -0.25 13.42
CA MET A 130 -9.25 0.41 12.84
C MET A 130 -10.56 -0.30 13.19
N SER A 131 -10.64 -1.61 12.90
CA SER A 131 -11.88 -2.41 13.01
C SER A 131 -13.07 -1.75 12.29
N ALA A 132 -12.84 -1.34 11.03
CA ALA A 132 -13.78 -0.53 10.29
C ALA A 132 -14.97 -1.35 9.76
N THR A 133 -16.09 -0.66 9.48
CA THR A 133 -17.23 -1.20 8.74
C THR A 133 -17.29 -0.51 7.39
N ILE A 134 -17.36 -1.28 6.30
CA ILE A 134 -17.45 -0.76 4.94
C ILE A 134 -18.70 -1.35 4.29
N ALA A 135 -19.71 -0.53 4.03
CA ALA A 135 -20.91 -0.97 3.30
C ALA A 135 -20.56 -1.40 1.87
N GLY A 136 -21.44 -2.15 1.22
CA GLY A 136 -21.24 -2.56 -0.16
C GLY A 136 -21.00 -1.37 -1.09
N GLY A 137 -19.99 -1.46 -1.95
CA GLY A 137 -19.53 -0.39 -2.82
C GLY A 137 -18.75 0.74 -2.12
N GLY A 138 -18.59 0.68 -0.80
CA GLY A 138 -17.83 1.66 -0.03
C GLY A 138 -16.31 1.52 -0.18
N THR A 139 -15.60 2.57 0.23
CA THR A 139 -14.15 2.70 0.18
C THR A 139 -13.60 3.20 1.52
N LEU A 140 -12.51 2.59 1.95
CA LEU A 140 -11.65 3.06 3.04
C LEU A 140 -10.31 3.52 2.46
N VAL A 141 -9.87 4.72 2.84
CA VAL A 141 -8.54 5.25 2.50
C VAL A 141 -7.74 5.46 3.78
N ALA A 142 -6.58 4.80 3.88
CA ALA A 142 -5.64 4.94 4.96
C ALA A 142 -4.33 5.55 4.47
N VAL A 143 -3.78 6.49 5.23
CA VAL A 143 -2.50 7.16 4.93
C VAL A 143 -1.58 7.03 6.12
N TYR A 144 -0.33 6.69 5.87
CA TYR A 144 0.70 6.64 6.90
C TYR A 144 2.10 6.88 6.35
N CYS A 145 3.02 7.25 7.25
CA CYS A 145 4.40 7.55 6.89
C CYS A 145 5.36 6.51 7.47
N VAL A 146 6.45 6.26 6.75
CA VAL A 146 7.63 5.56 7.26
C VAL A 146 8.87 6.39 7.00
N ARG A 147 9.87 6.24 7.86
CA ARG A 147 11.19 6.83 7.70
C ARG A 147 12.18 5.79 7.22
N VAL A 148 12.98 6.14 6.24
CA VAL A 148 14.13 5.33 5.80
C VAL A 148 15.23 5.42 6.84
N THR A 149 15.61 4.28 7.43
CA THR A 149 16.63 4.18 8.48
C THR A 149 18.00 3.90 7.88
N SER A 150 19.04 4.00 8.71
CA SER A 150 20.41 3.61 8.32
C SER A 150 20.60 2.12 8.07
N GLU A 151 19.60 1.29 8.39
CA GLU A 151 19.61 -0.15 8.09
C GLU A 151 19.23 -0.44 6.63
N ALA A 152 18.68 0.54 5.92
CA ALA A 152 18.38 0.41 4.50
C ALA A 152 19.67 0.23 3.69
N VAL A 153 19.78 -0.89 2.99
CA VAL A 153 20.96 -1.23 2.18
C VAL A 153 20.99 -0.37 0.92
N PRO A 154 22.03 0.45 0.69
CA PRO A 154 22.13 1.25 -0.52
C PRO A 154 22.05 0.42 -1.80
N GLY A 155 21.23 0.86 -2.75
CA GLY A 155 21.00 0.18 -4.03
C GLY A 155 19.95 -0.93 -4.00
N SER A 156 19.45 -1.34 -2.83
CA SER A 156 18.38 -2.34 -2.70
C SER A 156 17.00 -1.75 -2.99
N TRP A 157 15.99 -2.62 -3.11
CA TRP A 157 14.59 -2.25 -3.23
C TRP A 157 13.89 -2.37 -1.89
N LEU A 158 13.18 -1.33 -1.49
CA LEU A 158 12.20 -1.39 -0.41
C LEU A 158 10.88 -1.82 -1.03
N THR A 159 10.46 -3.05 -0.79
CA THR A 159 9.16 -3.57 -1.20
C THR A 159 8.23 -3.57 -0.01
N ASN A 160 7.16 -2.77 -0.08
CA ASN A 160 6.19 -2.63 0.99
C ASN A 160 4.87 -3.29 0.58
N GLN A 161 4.38 -4.26 1.34
CA GLN A 161 3.20 -5.05 1.00
C GLN A 161 2.14 -4.95 2.10
N ALA A 162 0.91 -4.61 1.69
CA ALA A 162 -0.26 -4.61 2.56
C ALA A 162 -1.23 -5.73 2.19
N VAL A 163 -1.95 -6.23 3.19
CA VAL A 163 -3.01 -7.24 3.04
C VAL A 163 -4.22 -6.82 3.87
N VAL A 164 -5.41 -6.83 3.29
CA VAL A 164 -6.68 -6.56 3.99
C VAL A 164 -7.34 -7.85 4.43
N THR A 165 -8.09 -7.76 5.53
CA THR A 165 -8.99 -8.80 6.02
C THR A 165 -10.28 -8.17 6.51
N GLY A 166 -11.36 -8.96 6.57
CA GLY A 166 -12.64 -8.56 7.12
C GLY A 166 -13.56 -9.76 7.35
N ARG A 167 -14.77 -9.49 7.84
CA ARG A 167 -15.82 -10.48 8.09
C ARG A 167 -17.13 -10.08 7.44
N ASP A 168 -17.94 -11.05 7.04
CA ASP A 168 -19.31 -10.84 6.62
C ASP A 168 -20.28 -10.60 7.80
N GLY A 169 -21.56 -10.39 7.51
CA GLY A 169 -22.60 -10.20 8.53
C GLY A 169 -22.89 -11.44 9.39
N ALA A 170 -22.40 -12.62 9.00
CA ALA A 170 -22.46 -13.85 9.79
C ALA A 170 -21.19 -14.05 10.64
N GLY A 171 -20.17 -13.19 10.50
CA GLY A 171 -18.88 -13.29 11.16
C GLY A 171 -17.89 -14.22 10.44
N THR A 172 -18.21 -14.72 9.25
CA THR A 172 -17.32 -15.54 8.43
C THR A 172 -16.22 -14.65 7.84
N PRO A 173 -14.94 -15.08 7.85
CA PRO A 173 -13.88 -14.35 7.15
C PRO A 173 -14.19 -14.17 5.66
N ILE A 174 -13.97 -12.97 5.14
CA ILE A 174 -14.07 -12.69 3.71
C ILE A 174 -12.88 -13.36 3.01
N PRO A 175 -13.10 -14.18 1.96
CA PRO A 175 -12.02 -14.82 1.21
C PRO A 175 -11.33 -13.83 0.27
N GLU A 176 -10.06 -14.10 -0.08
CA GLU A 176 -9.24 -13.26 -0.98
C GLU A 176 -9.85 -13.02 -2.36
N PHE A 177 -10.62 -13.99 -2.85
CA PHE A 177 -11.47 -13.84 -4.02
C PHE A 177 -12.83 -14.43 -3.68
N ASN A 178 -13.86 -13.60 -3.54
CA ASN A 178 -15.21 -14.08 -3.25
C ASN A 178 -15.92 -14.61 -4.52
N PRO A 179 -16.12 -15.94 -4.66
CA PRO A 179 -16.71 -16.56 -5.87
C PRO A 179 -18.20 -16.27 -6.05
N HIS A 180 -18.86 -15.70 -5.03
CA HIS A 180 -20.27 -15.32 -5.07
C HIS A 180 -20.47 -13.88 -5.53
N THR A 181 -19.39 -13.17 -5.86
CA THR A 181 -19.38 -11.78 -6.33
C THR A 181 -18.48 -11.65 -7.58
N ASN A 182 -18.42 -10.47 -8.20
CA ASN A 182 -17.47 -10.19 -9.29
C ASN A 182 -16.12 -9.68 -8.75
N ASP A 183 -15.59 -10.39 -7.76
CA ASP A 183 -14.34 -10.06 -7.10
C ASP A 183 -13.15 -10.56 -7.94
N THR A 184 -12.52 -9.61 -8.63
CA THR A 184 -11.39 -9.88 -9.54
C THR A 184 -10.08 -9.25 -9.07
N TYR A 185 -10.09 -8.58 -7.92
CA TYR A 185 -8.94 -7.83 -7.42
C TYR A 185 -8.47 -8.44 -6.10
N PRO A 186 -7.16 -8.62 -5.90
CA PRO A 186 -6.67 -9.26 -4.68
C PRO A 186 -6.87 -8.37 -3.45
N ASP A 187 -7.01 -9.02 -2.30
CA ASP A 187 -6.96 -8.41 -0.97
C ASP A 187 -5.56 -7.94 -0.54
N ARG A 188 -4.61 -7.84 -1.47
CA ARG A 188 -3.22 -7.46 -1.20
C ARG A 188 -2.64 -6.68 -2.36
N ASP A 189 -1.75 -5.75 -2.03
CA ASP A 189 -0.97 -5.02 -3.02
C ASP A 189 0.38 -4.60 -2.45
N SER A 190 1.34 -4.32 -3.33
CA SER A 190 2.68 -3.91 -2.96
C SER A 190 3.22 -2.80 -3.86
N THR A 191 4.04 -1.93 -3.28
CA THR A 191 4.75 -0.89 -4.01
C THR A 191 6.24 -0.94 -3.67
N THR A 192 7.08 -0.42 -4.57
CA THR A 192 8.53 -0.50 -4.43
C THR A 192 9.21 0.84 -4.70
N ILE A 193 10.30 1.10 -3.98
CA ILE A 193 11.18 2.24 -4.23
C ILE A 193 12.64 1.86 -3.93
N ARG A 194 13.57 2.40 -4.72
CA ARG A 194 14.99 2.03 -4.60
C ARG A 194 15.70 2.90 -3.55
N VAL A 195 16.60 2.30 -2.77
CA VAL A 195 17.51 3.05 -1.89
C VAL A 195 18.66 3.58 -2.73
N GLY A 196 18.94 4.89 -2.64
CA GLY A 196 20.03 5.53 -3.34
C GLY A 196 21.38 4.94 -2.92
N ALA A 197 22.24 4.67 -3.89
CA ALA A 197 23.62 4.28 -3.66
C ALA A 197 24.52 5.50 -3.85
N PRO A 198 25.30 5.94 -2.85
CA PRO A 198 26.29 6.97 -3.06
C PRO A 198 27.36 6.43 -4.01
N ALA A 199 27.57 7.11 -5.14
CA ALA A 199 28.73 6.91 -5.99
C ALA A 199 29.67 8.11 -5.78
N LEU A 200 30.80 7.87 -5.14
CA LEU A 200 31.84 8.89 -4.96
C LEU A 200 32.91 8.65 -6.02
N VAL A 201 33.09 9.59 -6.95
CA VAL A 201 34.20 9.57 -7.91
C VAL A 201 35.23 10.59 -7.44
N THR A 202 36.45 10.15 -7.17
CA THR A 202 37.58 11.04 -6.85
C THR A 202 38.53 11.11 -8.04
N HIS A 203 38.59 12.27 -8.71
CA HIS A 203 39.64 12.54 -9.70
C HIS A 203 40.93 12.91 -8.95
N LYS A 204 41.95 12.05 -9.03
CA LYS A 204 43.30 12.36 -8.55
C LYS A 204 44.08 13.02 -9.68
N ALA A 205 44.20 14.35 -9.65
CA ALA A 205 45.13 15.06 -10.53
C ALA A 205 46.52 15.11 -9.88
N TYR A 206 47.56 14.65 -10.59
CA TYR A 206 48.95 14.87 -10.21
C TYR A 206 49.39 16.22 -10.78
N TYR A 207 49.77 17.16 -9.92
CA TYR A 207 50.29 18.46 -10.36
C TYR A 207 51.80 18.35 -10.58
N CYS A 208 52.24 18.36 -11.83
CA CYS A 208 53.64 18.58 -12.17
C CYS A 208 53.95 20.08 -12.03
N PRO A 209 54.91 20.51 -11.20
CA PRO A 209 55.36 21.89 -11.21
C PRO A 209 55.90 22.25 -12.61
N PRO A 210 55.58 23.44 -13.15
CA PRO A 210 56.10 23.85 -14.44
C PRO A 210 57.64 23.88 -14.40
N CYS A 211 58.27 23.35 -15.44
CA CYS A 211 59.72 23.40 -15.59
C CYS A 211 60.19 24.86 -15.50
N ASP A 212 61.08 25.15 -14.55
CA ASP A 212 61.71 26.47 -14.43
C ASP A 212 62.80 26.58 -15.51
N PRO A 213 62.62 27.41 -16.56
CA PRO A 213 63.60 27.56 -17.63
C PRO A 213 64.91 28.22 -17.17
N CYS A 214 64.99 28.68 -15.92
CA CYS A 214 66.15 29.35 -15.34
C CYS A 214 66.99 28.45 -14.41
N ALA A 215 66.70 27.15 -14.31
CA ALA A 215 67.46 26.24 -13.45
C ALA A 215 68.94 26.11 -13.91
N PRO A 216 69.93 26.24 -13.00
CA PRO A 216 71.34 26.38 -13.37
C PRO A 216 72.04 25.10 -13.89
N GLU A 217 71.37 23.95 -13.93
CA GLU A 217 71.89 22.69 -14.50
C GLU A 217 70.79 21.89 -15.24
N PRO A 218 71.13 21.04 -16.23
CA PRO A 218 70.14 20.34 -17.04
C PRO A 218 69.50 19.22 -16.22
N ILE A 219 68.37 19.53 -15.58
CA ILE A 219 67.48 18.51 -15.05
C ILE A 219 66.78 17.89 -16.27
N GLU A 220 66.95 16.59 -16.51
CA GLU A 220 66.11 15.84 -17.44
C GLU A 220 64.66 16.04 -16.99
N CYS A 221 63.95 16.90 -17.72
CA CYS A 221 62.52 17.06 -17.56
C CYS A 221 61.91 15.83 -18.19
N ASP A 222 61.66 14.80 -17.40
CA ASP A 222 60.83 13.67 -17.83
C ASP A 222 59.45 14.28 -18.11
N PRO A 223 59.03 14.41 -19.39
CA PRO A 223 57.77 15.07 -19.71
C PRO A 223 56.66 14.28 -19.02
N CYS A 224 55.83 14.99 -18.26
CA CYS A 224 54.67 14.36 -17.64
C CYS A 224 53.89 13.63 -18.74
N PRO A 225 53.46 12.38 -18.52
CA PRO A 225 52.66 11.68 -19.51
C PRO A 225 51.49 12.59 -19.88
N GLU A 226 51.35 12.90 -21.17
CA GLU A 226 50.45 13.95 -21.69
C GLU A 226 48.96 13.68 -21.36
N GLU A 227 48.64 12.50 -20.85
CA GLU A 227 47.30 12.14 -20.41
C GLU A 227 47.32 11.47 -19.03
N PRO A 228 46.38 11.82 -18.12
CA PRO A 228 46.19 11.08 -16.88
C PRO A 228 45.91 9.61 -17.23
N ILE A 229 46.71 8.70 -16.69
CA ILE A 229 46.45 7.27 -16.79
C ILE A 229 45.11 7.01 -16.10
N GLU A 230 44.07 6.65 -16.86
CA GLU A 230 42.79 6.25 -16.28
C GLU A 230 43.01 4.99 -15.43
N VAL A 231 43.09 5.17 -14.11
CA VAL A 231 43.01 4.05 -13.19
C VAL A 231 41.52 3.75 -13.01
N SER A 232 41.01 2.80 -13.79
CA SER A 232 39.73 2.16 -13.53
C SER A 232 39.80 1.47 -12.15
N VAL A 233 39.21 2.09 -11.13
CA VAL A 233 38.96 1.42 -9.85
C VAL A 233 37.46 1.17 -9.74
N GLY A 234 37.08 -0.09 -9.93
CA GLY A 234 35.72 -0.58 -9.71
C GLY A 234 34.78 -0.41 -10.90
N SER A 235 34.79 -1.38 -11.82
CA SER A 235 33.59 -1.74 -12.58
C SER A 235 32.70 -2.66 -11.71
N PRO A 236 31.37 -2.66 -11.93
CA PRO A 236 30.34 -3.06 -10.95
C PRO A 236 30.40 -4.49 -10.43
#